data_AF-B7G806-F1
#
_entry.id   AF-B7G806-F1
#
_cell.length_a   1.000
_cell.length_b   1.000
_cell.length_c   1.000
_cell.angle_alpha   90.00
_cell.angle_beta   90.00
_cell.angle_gamma   90.00
#
_symmetry.space_group_name_H-M   'P 1'
#
loop_
_entity.id
_entity.type
_entity.pdbx_description
1 polymer ?
#
loop_
_entity_poly.entity_id
_entity_poly.type
_entity_poly.pdbx_seq_one_letter_code
_entity_poly.pdbx_strand_id
1 'polypeptide(L)'
;MADRDYVPLGMNSAGSMVAAAQTVHQLSSAHQASTAPDYSLETPSNAVERHKSRRRLKRNVTLAVVGVALASVVTALLAMTWHLSTVCYVAFCIPLAVAPYTIVQRVWLNKMPTFRQVINQCREACNRLYYQNGRLHEEISRLQLEVAKLEGLEEELQQTAQQNGLNVEEFRCLVKENGEVQREMKKLQQARELQSFLAAILQSDVDGNSQLSAMEMNQLMIRLRAFSTRPVDEERLREAFRMSSAYSTTTLFAKNSQVYKESQQDQESIFGVAFDYDAMV
;
A
#
# COMPACT_ATOMS: atom_id res chain seq x y z
N MET A 1 -33.26 58.33 37.13
CA MET A 1 -32.91 58.11 38.55
C MET A 1 -32.72 56.63 38.78
N ALA A 2 -31.46 56.20 38.79
CA ALA A 2 -30.93 55.07 39.55
C ALA A 2 -29.46 54.93 39.12
N ASP A 3 -28.59 55.49 39.97
CA ASP A 3 -27.14 55.33 39.97
C ASP A 3 -26.75 53.87 39.78
N ARG A 4 -25.78 53.64 38.90
CA ARG A 4 -24.99 52.41 38.88
C ARG A 4 -23.55 52.77 39.24
N ASP A 5 -23.24 52.45 40.48
CA ASP A 5 -21.91 52.49 41.07
C ASP A 5 -20.89 51.75 40.21
N TYR A 6 -19.88 52.48 39.76
CA TYR A 6 -18.69 51.93 39.14
C TYR A 6 -17.76 51.40 40.24
N VAL A 7 -17.66 50.07 40.36
CA VAL A 7 -16.63 49.41 41.18
C VAL A 7 -15.36 49.26 40.33
N PRO A 8 -14.22 49.88 40.73
CA PRO A 8 -12.97 49.70 40.00
C PRO A 8 -12.40 48.30 40.23
N LEU A 9 -12.29 47.53 39.15
CA LEU A 9 -11.59 46.24 39.10
C LEU A 9 -10.09 46.47 39.34
N GLY A 10 -9.69 46.34 40.60
CA GLY A 10 -8.30 46.36 41.03
C GLY A 10 -7.50 45.24 40.37
N MET A 11 -6.47 45.67 39.65
CA MET A 11 -5.40 44.84 39.11
C MET A 11 -4.70 44.09 40.24
N ASN A 12 -4.94 42.78 40.37
CA ASN A 12 -4.17 41.86 41.20
C ASN A 12 -4.16 40.44 40.60
N SER A 13 -4.07 40.31 39.26
CA SER A 13 -4.10 39.02 38.56
C SER A 13 -2.72 38.40 38.28
N ALA A 14 -1.62 39.08 38.58
CA ALA A 14 -0.27 38.54 38.32
C ALA A 14 0.17 37.49 39.37
N GLY A 15 -0.38 37.53 40.59
CA GLY A 15 -0.01 36.61 41.66
C GLY A 15 -0.70 35.23 41.58
N SER A 16 -1.92 35.14 41.06
CA SER A 16 -2.67 33.88 41.06
C SER A 16 -2.29 32.93 39.92
N MET A 17 -1.74 33.46 38.81
CA MET A 17 -1.25 32.62 37.70
C MET A 17 0.05 31.88 38.03
N VAL A 18 0.92 32.47 38.86
CA VAL A 18 2.17 31.80 39.29
C VAL A 18 1.88 30.65 40.27
N ALA A 19 0.92 30.83 41.17
CA ALA A 19 0.48 29.77 42.09
C ALA A 19 -0.21 28.60 41.33
N ALA A 20 -1.04 28.91 40.32
CA ALA A 20 -1.66 27.88 39.48
C ALA A 20 -0.62 27.12 38.64
N ALA A 21 0.38 27.80 38.06
CA ALA A 21 1.44 27.18 37.26
C ALA A 21 2.30 26.20 38.10
N GLN A 22 2.61 26.54 39.35
CA GLN A 22 3.37 25.63 40.23
C GLN A 22 2.57 24.38 40.63
N THR A 23 1.26 24.50 40.85
CA THR A 23 0.42 23.31 41.15
C THR A 23 0.27 22.36 39.95
N VAL A 24 0.19 22.88 38.73
CA VAL A 24 0.15 22.04 37.51
C VAL A 24 1.48 21.32 37.30
N HIS A 25 2.61 21.97 37.59
CA HIS A 25 3.93 21.36 37.45
C HIS A 25 4.20 20.27 38.51
N GLN A 26 3.62 20.37 39.71
CA GLN A 26 3.70 19.31 40.74
C GLN A 26 2.74 18.14 40.49
N LEU A 27 1.55 18.39 39.93
CA LEU A 27 0.64 17.31 39.52
C LEU A 27 1.18 16.52 38.32
N SER A 28 1.88 17.18 37.39
CA SER A 28 2.51 16.50 36.25
C SER A 28 3.67 15.59 36.66
N SER A 29 4.45 15.96 37.68
CA SER A 29 5.55 15.11 38.17
C SER A 29 5.05 13.96 39.05
N ALA A 30 3.96 14.14 39.80
CA ALA A 30 3.33 13.05 40.57
C ALA A 30 2.67 12.00 39.66
N HIS A 31 2.16 12.38 38.48
CA HIS A 31 1.55 11.42 37.56
C HIS A 31 2.57 10.61 36.73
N GLN A 32 3.79 11.12 36.53
CA GLN A 32 4.85 10.37 35.83
C GLN A 32 5.50 9.28 36.67
N ALA A 33 5.40 9.33 38.01
CA ALA A 33 6.04 8.34 38.88
C ALA A 33 5.22 7.06 39.11
N SER A 34 3.93 7.02 38.76
CA SER A 34 3.04 5.88 39.12
C SER A 34 2.50 5.06 37.94
N THR A 35 2.87 5.37 36.70
CA THR A 35 2.50 4.57 35.52
C THR A 35 3.73 4.23 34.70
N ALA A 36 4.79 3.74 35.33
CA ALA A 36 5.65 2.80 34.65
C ALA A 36 4.87 1.48 34.62
N PRO A 37 4.38 1.01 33.45
CA PRO A 37 3.85 -0.34 33.36
C PRO A 37 4.96 -1.25 33.85
N ASP A 38 4.65 -2.10 34.83
CA ASP A 38 5.54 -3.17 35.25
C ASP A 38 5.70 -4.11 34.05
N TYR A 39 6.61 -3.78 33.16
CA TYR A 39 7.11 -4.62 32.08
C TYR A 39 8.10 -5.61 32.68
N SER A 40 7.73 -6.26 33.79
CA SER A 40 8.30 -7.55 34.10
C SER A 40 8.01 -8.41 32.88
N LEU A 41 9.06 -8.64 32.07
CA LEU A 41 9.07 -9.47 30.88
C LEU A 41 8.36 -10.78 31.23
N GLU A 42 7.06 -10.85 30.95
CA GLU A 42 6.31 -12.08 31.06
C GLU A 42 7.00 -13.03 30.09
N THR A 43 7.73 -13.98 30.65
CA THR A 43 8.38 -15.02 29.86
C THR A 43 7.28 -15.67 29.01
N PRO A 44 7.52 -15.92 27.70
CA PRO A 44 6.50 -16.42 26.79
C PRO A 44 5.82 -17.71 27.30
N SER A 45 6.52 -18.47 28.17
CA SER A 45 5.97 -19.62 28.90
C SER A 45 4.76 -19.27 29.77
N ASN A 46 4.84 -18.19 30.55
CA ASN A 46 3.79 -17.79 31.49
C ASN A 46 2.54 -17.25 30.77
N ALA A 47 2.73 -16.57 29.63
CA ALA A 47 1.63 -16.11 28.78
C ALA A 47 0.86 -17.29 28.13
N VAL A 48 1.57 -18.34 27.72
CA VAL A 48 0.98 -19.56 27.13
C VAL A 48 0.17 -20.35 28.16
N GLU A 49 0.67 -20.49 29.40
CA GLU A 49 -0.05 -21.20 30.46
C GLU A 49 -1.34 -20.50 30.89
N ARG A 50 -1.32 -19.16 31.03
CA ARG A 50 -2.52 -18.35 31.30
C ARG A 50 -3.56 -18.47 30.20
N HIS A 51 -3.12 -18.60 28.95
CA HIS A 51 -4.04 -18.80 27.83
C HIS A 51 -4.68 -20.20 27.82
N LYS A 52 -3.91 -21.23 28.19
CA LYS A 52 -4.39 -22.62 28.28
C LYS A 52 -5.39 -22.83 29.42
N SER A 53 -5.16 -22.23 30.59
CA SER A 53 -6.09 -22.29 31.73
C SER A 53 -7.40 -21.55 31.45
N ARG A 54 -7.34 -20.37 30.81
CA ARG A 54 -8.54 -19.63 30.37
C ARG A 54 -9.39 -20.41 29.35
N ARG A 55 -8.76 -21.13 28.41
CA ARG A 55 -9.50 -21.96 27.44
C ARG A 55 -10.25 -23.12 28.11
N ARG A 56 -9.63 -23.79 29.09
CA ARG A 56 -10.26 -24.89 29.84
C ARG A 56 -11.43 -24.40 30.69
N LEU A 57 -11.26 -23.27 31.37
CA LEU A 57 -12.33 -22.66 32.17
C LEU A 57 -13.52 -22.26 31.30
N LYS A 58 -13.27 -21.59 30.16
CA LYS A 58 -14.34 -21.25 29.20
C LYS A 58 -15.10 -22.47 28.72
N ARG A 59 -14.40 -23.58 28.39
CA ARG A 59 -15.04 -24.82 27.95
C ARG A 59 -15.93 -25.44 29.02
N ASN A 60 -15.46 -25.49 30.27
CA ASN A 60 -16.22 -26.05 31.38
C ASN A 60 -17.45 -25.18 31.69
N VAL A 61 -17.30 -23.85 31.65
CA VAL A 61 -18.42 -22.91 31.82
C VAL A 61 -19.44 -23.07 30.69
N THR A 62 -18.99 -23.17 29.43
CA THR A 62 -19.93 -23.40 28.31
C THR A 62 -20.65 -24.73 28.41
N LEU A 63 -19.97 -25.80 28.86
CA LEU A 63 -20.60 -27.11 29.06
C LEU A 63 -21.63 -27.07 30.20
N ALA A 64 -21.32 -26.39 31.31
CA ALA A 64 -22.26 -26.21 32.40
C ALA A 64 -23.51 -25.44 31.97
N VAL A 65 -23.34 -24.33 31.23
CA VAL A 65 -24.46 -23.52 30.72
C VAL A 65 -25.33 -24.31 29.74
N VAL A 66 -24.72 -25.08 28.83
CA VAL A 66 -25.47 -25.96 27.92
C VAL A 66 -26.22 -27.05 28.69
N GLY A 67 -25.60 -27.64 29.71
CA GLY A 67 -26.24 -28.63 30.57
C GLY A 67 -27.47 -28.08 31.29
N VAL A 68 -27.38 -26.89 31.88
CA VAL A 68 -28.51 -26.22 32.53
C VAL A 68 -29.62 -25.88 31.53
N ALA A 69 -29.26 -25.43 30.32
CA ALA A 69 -30.23 -25.12 29.27
C ALA A 69 -30.97 -26.38 28.76
N LEU A 70 -30.27 -27.51 28.60
CA LEU A 70 -30.91 -28.77 28.22
C LEU A 70 -31.82 -29.29 29.32
N ALA A 71 -31.37 -29.22 30.58
CA ALA A 71 -32.18 -29.61 31.72
C ALA A 71 -33.47 -28.78 31.81
N SER A 72 -33.41 -27.46 31.62
CA SER A 72 -34.60 -26.60 31.66
C SER A 72 -35.59 -26.90 30.54
N VAL A 73 -35.12 -27.24 29.33
CA VAL A 73 -35.98 -27.68 28.22
C VAL A 73 -36.67 -29.01 28.56
N VAL A 74 -35.95 -29.98 29.12
CA VAL A 74 -36.55 -31.26 29.55
C VAL A 74 -37.59 -31.05 30.64
N THR A 75 -37.29 -30.22 31.65
CA THR A 75 -38.26 -29.88 32.71
C THR A 75 -39.49 -29.17 32.16
N ALA A 76 -39.34 -28.26 31.19
CA ALA A 76 -40.45 -27.58 30.54
C ALA A 76 -41.35 -28.54 29.74
N LEU A 77 -40.76 -29.52 29.04
CA LEU A 77 -41.52 -30.54 28.31
C LEU A 77 -42.32 -31.45 29.25
N LEU A 78 -41.73 -31.84 30.39
CA LEU A 78 -42.43 -32.59 31.43
C LEU A 78 -43.58 -31.78 32.04
N ALA A 79 -43.38 -30.47 32.27
CA ALA A 79 -44.44 -29.59 32.76
C ALA A 79 -45.58 -29.44 31.74
N MET A 80 -45.28 -29.38 30.44
CA MET A 80 -46.28 -29.34 29.37
C MET A 80 -47.15 -30.61 29.32
N THR A 81 -46.57 -31.79 29.59
CA THR A 81 -47.37 -33.03 29.63
C THR A 81 -48.40 -33.05 30.75
N TRP A 82 -48.21 -32.22 31.79
CA TRP A 82 -49.11 -32.18 32.95
C TRP A 82 -50.21 -31.11 32.83
N HIS A 83 -49.97 -30.02 32.08
CA HIS A 83 -50.92 -28.91 31.93
C HIS A 83 -51.28 -28.66 30.45
N LEU A 84 -52.52 -29.01 30.06
CA LEU A 84 -53.10 -28.82 28.72
C LEU A 84 -53.47 -27.34 28.42
N SER A 85 -52.52 -26.40 28.54
CA SER A 85 -52.75 -24.99 28.19
C SER A 85 -52.10 -24.62 26.84
N THR A 86 -52.87 -24.04 25.93
CA THR A 86 -52.42 -23.62 24.60
C THR A 86 -51.37 -22.50 24.62
N VAL A 87 -51.38 -21.67 25.66
CA VAL A 87 -50.46 -20.53 25.83
C VAL A 87 -49.00 -20.99 25.97
N CYS A 88 -48.77 -22.16 26.59
CA CYS A 88 -47.43 -22.70 26.79
C CYS A 88 -46.72 -23.04 25.47
N TYR A 89 -47.45 -23.52 24.46
CA TYR A 89 -46.87 -23.88 23.16
C TYR A 89 -46.31 -22.66 22.42
N VAL A 90 -47.05 -21.55 22.43
CA VAL A 90 -46.62 -20.30 21.77
C VAL A 90 -45.38 -19.72 22.46
N ALA A 91 -45.35 -19.75 23.79
CA ALA A 91 -44.20 -19.26 24.57
C ALA A 91 -42.92 -20.08 24.32
N PHE A 92 -43.03 -21.38 24.02
CA PHE A 92 -41.88 -22.25 23.72
C PHE A 92 -41.34 -22.05 22.29
N CYS A 93 -42.22 -21.76 21.32
CA CYS A 93 -41.81 -21.58 19.92
C CYS A 93 -40.95 -20.32 19.70
N ILE A 94 -41.21 -19.23 20.42
CA ILE A 94 -40.49 -17.94 20.23
C ILE A 94 -38.99 -18.08 20.54
N PRO A 95 -38.55 -18.58 21.71
CA PRO A 95 -37.13 -18.79 22.01
C PRO A 95 -36.45 -19.79 21.06
N LEU A 96 -37.19 -20.82 20.62
CA LEU A 96 -36.66 -21.83 19.69
C LEU A 96 -36.28 -21.20 18.34
N ALA A 97 -37.02 -20.19 17.88
CA ALA A 97 -36.71 -19.44 16.66
C ALA A 97 -35.61 -18.39 16.86
N VAL A 98 -35.54 -17.74 18.03
CA VAL A 98 -34.53 -16.73 18.34
C VAL A 98 -33.13 -17.34 18.55
N ALA A 99 -33.06 -18.57 19.08
CA ALA A 99 -31.80 -19.28 19.33
C ALA A 99 -30.90 -19.41 18.08
N PRO A 100 -31.33 -19.97 16.94
CA PRO A 100 -30.48 -20.06 15.75
C PRO A 100 -30.10 -18.68 15.21
N TYR A 101 -31.00 -17.70 15.29
CA TYR A 101 -30.75 -16.33 14.83
C TYR A 101 -29.58 -15.67 15.58
N THR A 102 -29.58 -15.75 16.91
CA THR A 102 -28.49 -15.20 17.74
C THR A 102 -27.16 -15.93 17.55
N ILE A 103 -27.18 -17.25 17.25
CA ILE A 103 -25.97 -18.01 16.91
C ILE A 103 -25.35 -17.49 15.60
N VAL A 104 -26.17 -17.27 14.57
CA VAL A 104 -25.70 -16.72 13.29
C VAL A 104 -25.12 -15.33 13.48
N GLN A 105 -25.81 -14.45 14.22
CA GLN A 105 -25.29 -13.12 14.54
C GLN A 105 -23.94 -13.21 15.26
N ARG A 106 -23.81 -14.10 16.25
CA ARG A 106 -22.56 -14.26 16.98
C ARG A 106 -21.42 -14.76 16.09
N VAL A 107 -21.68 -15.69 15.17
CA VAL A 107 -20.68 -16.17 14.20
C VAL A 107 -20.24 -15.01 13.30
N TRP A 108 -21.17 -14.16 12.87
CA TRP A 108 -20.88 -12.99 12.06
C TRP A 108 -20.02 -11.96 12.80
N LEU A 109 -20.37 -11.62 14.05
CA LEU A 109 -19.56 -10.73 14.89
C LEU A 109 -18.16 -11.30 15.17
N ASN A 110 -18.03 -12.62 15.30
CA ASN A 110 -16.75 -13.27 15.56
C ASN A 110 -15.86 -13.36 14.30
N LYS A 111 -16.46 -13.23 13.10
CA LYS A 111 -15.74 -13.15 11.82
C LYS A 111 -15.27 -11.75 11.49
N MET A 112 -15.84 -10.71 12.10
CA MET A 112 -15.32 -9.36 11.90
C MET A 112 -13.92 -9.28 12.52
N PRO A 113 -12.91 -8.77 11.78
CA PRO A 113 -11.60 -8.55 12.36
C PRO A 113 -11.79 -7.70 13.60
N THR A 114 -11.14 -8.10 14.69
CA THR A 114 -11.26 -7.33 15.94
C THR A 114 -10.90 -5.88 15.62
N PHE A 115 -11.61 -4.90 16.19
CA PHE A 115 -11.29 -3.48 15.98
C PHE A 115 -9.78 -3.19 16.13
N ARG A 116 -9.09 -3.95 16.99
CA ARG A 116 -7.63 -3.91 17.14
C ARG A 116 -6.85 -4.27 15.89
N GLN A 117 -7.26 -5.31 15.14
CA GLN A 117 -6.63 -5.67 13.87
C GLN A 117 -6.81 -4.56 12.83
N VAL A 118 -8.02 -3.99 12.72
CA VAL A 118 -8.29 -2.88 11.80
C VAL A 118 -7.45 -1.64 12.16
N ILE A 119 -7.37 -1.31 13.46
CA ILE A 119 -6.51 -0.21 13.95
C ILE A 119 -5.04 -0.48 13.62
N ASN A 120 -4.55 -1.71 13.80
CA ASN A 120 -3.17 -2.06 13.48
C ASN A 120 -2.90 -1.98 11.96
N GLN A 121 -3.80 -2.48 11.13
CA GLN A 121 -3.70 -2.35 9.67
C GLN A 121 -3.71 -0.88 9.24
N CYS A 122 -4.55 -0.05 9.86
CA CYS A 122 -4.60 1.38 9.61
C CYS A 122 -3.27 2.05 10.02
N ARG A 123 -2.69 1.70 11.16
CA ARG A 123 -1.37 2.17 11.59
C ARG A 123 -0.25 1.76 10.62
N GLU A 124 -0.27 0.51 10.16
CA GLU A 124 0.68 0.02 9.16
C GLU A 124 0.55 0.78 7.84
N ALA A 125 -0.68 1.05 7.39
CA ALA A 125 -0.94 1.84 6.19
C ALA A 125 -0.45 3.29 6.34
N CYS A 126 -0.74 3.94 7.47
CA CYS A 126 -0.24 5.29 7.77
C CYS A 126 1.29 5.34 7.81
N ASN A 127 1.95 4.36 8.44
CA ASN A 127 3.41 4.28 8.49
C ASN A 127 4.01 4.09 7.09
N ARG A 128 3.37 3.27 6.24
CA ARG A 128 3.80 3.08 4.85
C ARG A 128 3.69 4.37 4.05
N LEU A 129 2.55 5.07 4.15
CA LEU A 129 2.34 6.35 3.48
C LEU A 129 3.33 7.41 3.97
N TYR A 130 3.62 7.45 5.26
CA TYR A 130 4.62 8.35 5.82
C TYR A 130 6.01 8.10 5.21
N TYR A 131 6.42 6.83 5.12
CA TYR A 131 7.70 6.47 4.50
C TYR A 131 7.75 6.81 3.00
N GLN A 132 6.65 6.57 2.28
CA GLN A 132 6.54 6.91 0.85
C GLN A 132 6.61 8.42 0.62
N ASN A 133 5.92 9.22 1.43
CA ASN A 133 6.01 10.68 1.37
C ASN A 133 7.43 11.19 1.68
N GLY A 134 8.11 10.60 2.67
CA GLY A 134 9.49 10.94 2.98
C GLY A 134 10.43 10.69 1.80
N ARG A 135 10.30 9.51 1.15
CA ARG A 135 11.07 9.19 -0.07
C ARG A 135 10.76 10.14 -1.23
N LEU A 136 9.49 10.48 -1.43
CA LEU A 136 9.11 11.40 -2.50
C LEU A 136 9.70 12.80 -2.28
N HIS A 137 9.74 13.29 -1.04
CA HIS A 137 10.40 14.55 -0.71
C HIS A 137 11.92 14.50 -0.90
N GLU A 138 12.56 13.37 -0.59
CA GLU A 138 13.99 13.17 -0.87
C GLU A 138 14.26 13.20 -2.39
N GLU A 139 13.41 12.53 -3.18
CA GLU A 139 13.49 12.53 -4.65
C GLU A 139 13.27 13.93 -5.24
N ILE A 140 12.28 14.68 -4.74
CA ILE A 140 12.06 16.09 -5.14
C ILE A 140 13.28 16.95 -4.80
N SER A 141 13.85 16.80 -3.59
CA SER A 141 15.02 17.57 -3.15
C SER A 141 16.24 17.27 -4.04
N ARG A 142 16.40 15.99 -4.42
CA ARG A 142 17.46 15.58 -5.36
C ARG A 142 17.25 16.18 -6.75
N LEU A 143 16.03 16.14 -7.28
CA LEU A 143 15.70 16.73 -8.58
C LEU A 143 15.95 18.25 -8.57
N GLN A 144 15.58 18.95 -7.49
CA GLN A 144 15.88 20.39 -7.35
C GLN A 144 17.39 20.66 -7.37
N LEU A 145 18.20 19.81 -6.74
CA LEU A 145 19.66 19.94 -6.77
C LEU A 145 20.22 19.67 -8.17
N GLU A 146 19.66 18.70 -8.90
CA GLU A 146 20.03 18.42 -10.30
C GLU A 146 19.64 19.59 -11.24
N VAL A 147 18.48 20.21 -11.05
CA VAL A 147 18.07 21.42 -11.78
C VAL A 147 19.00 22.59 -11.48
N ALA A 148 19.31 22.85 -10.20
CA ALA A 148 20.25 23.92 -9.84
C ALA A 148 21.66 23.72 -10.44
N LYS A 149 22.09 22.46 -10.61
CA LYS A 149 23.35 22.14 -11.31
C LYS A 149 23.24 22.41 -12.82
N LEU A 150 22.11 22.08 -13.44
CA LEU A 150 21.87 22.36 -14.86
C LEU A 150 21.83 23.87 -15.14
N GLU A 151 21.17 24.65 -14.27
CA GLU A 151 21.16 26.12 -14.36
C GLU A 151 22.58 26.69 -14.26
N GLY A 152 23.40 26.21 -13.31
CA GLY A 152 24.80 26.63 -13.21
C GLY A 152 25.64 26.27 -14.45
N LEU A 153 25.42 25.09 -15.03
CA LEU A 153 26.08 24.69 -16.28
C LEU A 153 25.62 25.52 -17.48
N GLU A 154 24.34 25.91 -17.53
CA GLU A 154 23.81 26.79 -18.56
C GLU A 154 24.45 28.18 -18.48
N GLU A 155 24.60 28.74 -17.27
CA GLU A 155 25.29 30.02 -17.06
C GLU A 155 26.77 29.94 -17.48
N GLU A 156 27.47 28.86 -17.10
CA GLU A 156 28.87 28.62 -17.51
C GLU A 156 29.01 28.47 -19.05
N LEU A 157 28.09 27.74 -19.69
CA LEU A 157 28.07 27.58 -21.14
C LEU A 157 27.75 28.90 -21.84
N GLN A 158 26.82 29.69 -21.31
CA GLN A 158 26.49 31.01 -21.85
C GLN A 158 27.69 31.95 -21.74
N GLN A 159 28.41 31.95 -20.62
CA GLN A 159 29.63 32.74 -20.43
C GLN A 159 30.73 32.28 -21.41
N THR A 160 30.91 30.98 -21.58
CA THR A 160 31.93 30.41 -22.49
C THR A 160 31.61 30.73 -23.96
N ALA A 161 30.33 30.68 -24.35
CA ALA A 161 29.89 31.05 -25.69
C ALA A 161 30.11 32.55 -25.98
N GLN A 162 29.83 33.42 -25.00
CA GLN A 162 30.16 34.86 -25.10
C GLN A 162 31.68 35.09 -25.27
N GLN A 163 32.52 34.31 -24.58
CA GLN A 163 33.98 34.42 -24.67
C GLN A 163 34.53 33.93 -26.02
N ASN A 164 33.95 32.87 -26.60
CA ASN A 164 34.45 32.26 -27.83
C ASN A 164 33.90 32.89 -29.12
N GLY A 165 33.01 33.89 -29.01
CA GLY A 165 32.41 34.55 -30.18
C GLY A 165 31.56 33.63 -31.06
N LEU A 166 31.28 32.41 -30.58
CA LEU A 166 30.37 31.47 -31.21
C LEU A 166 28.94 31.90 -30.88
N ASN A 167 28.10 31.95 -31.90
CA ASN A 167 26.70 32.34 -31.75
C ASN A 167 26.01 31.30 -30.86
N VAL A 168 25.65 31.67 -29.63
CA VAL A 168 25.03 30.79 -28.60
C VAL A 168 23.85 30.01 -29.20
N GLU A 169 23.13 30.66 -30.11
CA GLU A 169 21.99 30.10 -30.83
C GLU A 169 22.37 28.92 -31.74
N GLU A 170 23.54 28.96 -32.39
CA GLU A 170 24.02 27.87 -33.25
C GLU A 170 24.40 26.64 -32.41
N PHE A 171 25.04 26.85 -31.26
CA PHE A 171 25.34 25.76 -30.33
C PHE A 171 24.06 25.14 -29.75
N ARG A 172 23.07 25.96 -29.37
CA ARG A 172 21.76 25.49 -28.93
C ARG A 172 21.08 24.64 -30.00
N CYS A 173 21.14 25.08 -31.26
CA CYS A 173 20.61 24.35 -32.40
C CYS A 173 21.30 22.98 -32.58
N LEU A 174 22.63 22.93 -32.49
CA LEU A 174 23.41 21.69 -32.60
C LEU A 174 23.13 20.69 -31.46
N VAL A 175 22.91 21.17 -30.23
CA VAL A 175 22.53 20.29 -29.11
C VAL A 175 21.13 19.71 -29.32
N LYS A 176 20.20 20.53 -29.81
CA LYS A 176 18.84 20.08 -30.16
C LYS A 176 18.85 19.03 -31.27
N GLU A 177 19.61 19.27 -32.33
CA GLU A 177 19.79 18.33 -33.43
C GLU A 177 20.43 17.03 -32.97
N ASN A 178 21.49 17.09 -32.15
CA ASN A 178 22.08 15.88 -31.54
C ASN A 178 21.08 15.12 -30.66
N GLY A 179 20.22 15.83 -29.92
CA GLY A 179 19.16 15.23 -29.14
C GLY A 179 18.09 14.53 -29.99
N GLU A 180 17.77 15.07 -31.17
CA GLU A 180 16.89 14.46 -32.16
C GLU A 180 17.53 13.21 -32.78
N VAL A 181 18.78 13.30 -33.22
CA VAL A 181 19.55 12.17 -33.78
C VAL A 181 19.67 11.03 -32.75
N GLN A 182 19.95 11.34 -31.49
CA GLN A 182 19.99 10.32 -30.43
C GLN A 182 18.63 9.64 -30.21
N ARG A 183 17.52 10.39 -30.31
CA ARG A 183 16.17 9.81 -30.22
C ARG A 183 15.89 8.88 -31.41
N GLU A 184 16.28 9.28 -32.62
CA GLU A 184 16.15 8.42 -33.80
C GLU A 184 17.02 7.16 -33.69
N MET A 185 18.27 7.29 -33.25
CA MET A 185 19.15 6.14 -33.02
C MET A 185 18.55 5.18 -31.98
N LYS A 186 17.96 5.69 -30.89
CA LYS A 186 17.27 4.86 -29.89
C LYS A 186 16.06 4.14 -30.49
N LYS A 187 15.24 4.83 -31.30
CA LYS A 187 14.09 4.23 -32.00
C LYS A 187 14.56 3.12 -32.96
N LEU A 188 15.63 3.35 -33.71
CA LEU A 188 16.23 2.36 -34.60
C LEU A 188 16.81 1.16 -33.84
N GLN A 189 17.48 1.40 -32.72
CA GLN A 189 17.99 0.34 -31.85
C GLN A 189 16.83 -0.51 -31.28
N GLN A 190 15.76 0.11 -30.81
CA GLN A 190 14.58 -0.59 -30.31
C GLN A 190 13.90 -1.41 -31.41
N ALA A 191 13.74 -0.83 -32.61
CA ALA A 191 13.20 -1.55 -33.77
C ALA A 191 14.07 -2.77 -34.13
N ARG A 192 15.40 -2.61 -34.08
CA ARG A 192 16.36 -3.69 -34.32
C ARG A 192 16.30 -4.79 -33.26
N GLU A 193 16.16 -4.42 -31.98
CA GLU A 193 15.98 -5.37 -30.88
C GLU A 193 14.68 -6.15 -31.03
N LEU A 194 13.57 -5.46 -31.35
CA LEU A 194 12.28 -6.09 -31.59
C LEU A 194 12.29 -7.00 -32.82
N GLN A 195 12.95 -6.59 -33.91
CA GLN A 195 13.14 -7.43 -35.09
C GLN A 195 13.98 -8.67 -34.77
N SER A 196 15.04 -8.52 -33.98
CA SER A 196 15.88 -9.64 -33.56
C SER A 196 15.12 -10.61 -32.65
N PHE A 197 14.29 -10.08 -31.75
CA PHE A 197 13.38 -10.86 -30.91
C PHE A 197 12.36 -11.64 -31.76
N LEU A 198 11.76 -10.98 -32.76
CA LEU A 198 10.81 -11.62 -33.67
C LEU A 198 11.48 -12.71 -34.51
N ALA A 199 12.67 -12.45 -35.04
CA ALA A 199 13.44 -13.44 -35.79
C ALA A 199 13.79 -14.65 -34.90
N ALA A 200 14.14 -14.42 -33.64
CA ALA A 200 14.42 -15.50 -32.68
C ALA A 200 13.17 -16.36 -32.41
N ILE A 201 11.98 -15.75 -32.31
CA ILE A 201 10.71 -16.49 -32.18
C ILE A 201 10.44 -17.32 -33.44
N LEU A 202 10.49 -16.69 -34.62
CA LEU A 202 10.20 -17.36 -35.89
C LEU A 202 11.17 -18.51 -36.19
N GLN A 203 12.45 -18.38 -35.79
CA GLN A 203 13.42 -19.47 -35.94
C GLN A 203 13.24 -20.58 -34.90
N SER A 204 12.58 -20.30 -33.78
CA SER A 204 12.36 -21.27 -32.69
C SER A 204 11.09 -22.09 -32.88
N ASP A 205 10.15 -21.60 -33.68
CA ASP A 205 8.99 -22.34 -34.16
C ASP A 205 9.43 -23.29 -35.30
N VAL A 206 9.76 -24.53 -34.96
CA VAL A 206 10.29 -25.51 -35.92
C VAL A 206 9.17 -26.18 -36.69
N ASP A 207 8.01 -26.36 -36.05
CA ASP A 207 6.86 -27.05 -36.61
C ASP A 207 5.87 -26.11 -37.32
N GLY A 208 6.05 -24.80 -37.21
CA GLY A 208 5.29 -23.77 -37.92
C GLY A 208 3.85 -23.65 -37.44
N ASN A 209 3.54 -24.19 -36.26
CA ASN A 209 2.18 -24.18 -35.71
C ASN A 209 1.89 -22.91 -34.90
N SER A 210 2.85 -21.98 -34.81
CA SER A 210 2.78 -20.74 -34.02
C SER A 210 2.65 -20.95 -32.51
N GLN A 211 2.79 -22.18 -32.00
CA GLN A 211 2.73 -22.56 -30.60
C GLN A 211 4.09 -23.07 -30.12
N LEU A 212 4.73 -22.32 -29.22
CA LEU A 212 6.04 -22.73 -28.69
C LEU A 212 5.89 -23.88 -27.68
N SER A 213 6.39 -25.05 -28.03
CA SER A 213 6.55 -26.17 -27.10
C SER A 213 7.57 -25.85 -26.00
N ALA A 214 7.56 -26.63 -24.91
CA ALA A 214 8.54 -26.44 -23.83
C ALA A 214 10.00 -26.56 -24.29
N MET A 215 10.25 -27.36 -25.33
CA MET A 215 11.59 -27.55 -25.89
C MET A 215 11.99 -26.37 -26.79
N GLU A 216 11.08 -25.87 -27.63
CA GLU A 216 11.30 -24.68 -28.47
C GLU A 216 11.44 -23.41 -27.62
N MET A 217 10.71 -23.32 -26.51
CA MET A 217 10.87 -22.25 -25.52
C MET A 217 12.30 -22.23 -24.96
N ASN A 218 12.89 -23.38 -24.63
CA ASN A 218 14.27 -23.43 -24.17
C ASN A 218 15.27 -23.04 -25.26
N GLN A 219 15.01 -23.41 -26.53
CA GLN A 219 15.82 -22.97 -27.67
C GLN A 219 15.72 -21.46 -27.89
N LEU A 220 14.51 -20.90 -27.77
CA LEU A 220 14.26 -19.47 -27.83
C LEU A 220 15.04 -18.75 -26.73
N MET A 221 15.06 -19.26 -25.50
CA MET A 221 15.82 -18.66 -24.40
C MET A 221 17.33 -18.62 -24.69
N ILE A 222 17.90 -19.72 -25.22
CA ILE A 222 19.32 -19.77 -25.59
C ILE A 222 19.63 -18.73 -26.68
N ARG A 223 18.77 -18.62 -27.69
CA ARG A 223 18.94 -17.63 -28.77
C ARG A 223 18.79 -16.20 -28.26
N LEU A 224 17.80 -15.94 -27.41
CA LEU A 224 17.61 -14.62 -26.81
C LEU A 224 18.83 -14.21 -25.99
N ARG A 225 19.40 -15.10 -25.17
CA ARG A 225 20.64 -14.84 -24.44
C ARG A 225 21.84 -14.55 -25.36
N ALA A 226 21.88 -15.15 -26.54
CA ALA A 226 22.97 -14.92 -27.50
C ALA A 226 22.87 -13.55 -28.19
N PHE A 227 21.65 -13.03 -28.39
CA PHE A 227 21.42 -11.78 -29.13
C PHE A 227 21.16 -10.56 -28.24
N SER A 228 20.61 -10.73 -27.04
CA SER A 228 20.33 -9.62 -26.14
C SER A 228 21.55 -9.26 -25.31
N THR A 229 22.04 -8.02 -25.45
CA THR A 229 23.02 -7.43 -24.53
C THR A 229 22.47 -7.24 -23.12
N ARG A 230 21.14 -7.25 -22.95
CA ARG A 230 20.45 -7.13 -21.67
C ARG A 230 20.08 -8.51 -21.11
N PRO A 231 20.23 -8.79 -19.80
CA PRO A 231 19.75 -10.03 -19.21
C PRO A 231 18.23 -10.13 -19.34
N VAL A 232 17.75 -11.26 -19.88
CA VAL A 232 16.31 -11.55 -20.02
C VAL A 232 15.86 -12.39 -18.83
N ASP A 233 14.86 -11.90 -18.10
CA ASP A 233 14.22 -12.63 -17.01
C ASP A 233 13.43 -13.83 -17.56
N GLU A 234 14.02 -15.01 -17.50
CA GLU A 234 13.46 -16.23 -18.09
C GLU A 234 12.14 -16.66 -17.45
N GLU A 235 12.05 -16.47 -16.12
CA GLU A 235 10.88 -16.85 -15.34
C GLU A 235 9.68 -16.00 -15.72
N ARG A 236 9.86 -14.67 -15.83
CA ARG A 236 8.81 -13.76 -16.26
C ARG A 236 8.36 -14.03 -17.69
N LEU A 237 9.31 -14.35 -18.57
CA LEU A 237 8.99 -14.70 -19.95
C LEU A 237 8.16 -16.00 -19.97
N ARG A 238 8.60 -17.05 -19.29
CA ARG A 238 7.84 -18.32 -19.17
C ARG A 238 6.45 -18.13 -18.55
N GLU A 239 6.32 -17.29 -17.53
CA GLU A 239 5.04 -16.96 -16.92
C GLU A 239 4.12 -16.21 -17.88
N ALA A 240 4.64 -15.22 -18.62
CA ALA A 240 3.89 -14.50 -19.63
C ALA A 240 3.35 -15.42 -20.74
N PHE A 241 4.16 -16.41 -21.14
CA PHE A 241 3.74 -17.44 -22.10
C PHE A 241 2.73 -18.44 -21.53
N ARG A 242 2.73 -18.69 -20.22
CA ARG A 242 1.72 -19.56 -19.55
C ARG A 242 0.39 -18.86 -19.34
N MET A 243 0.41 -17.56 -18.99
CA MET A 243 -0.79 -16.77 -18.73
C MET A 243 -1.54 -16.41 -20.03
N SER A 244 -0.82 -16.23 -21.14
CA SER A 244 -1.42 -16.07 -22.46
C SER A 244 -1.84 -17.44 -23.00
N SER A 245 -2.95 -17.98 -22.50
CA SER A 245 -3.49 -19.30 -22.91
C SER A 245 -3.85 -19.40 -24.41
N ALA A 246 -3.76 -18.30 -25.15
CA ALA A 246 -3.65 -18.29 -26.60
C ALA A 246 -2.17 -18.09 -26.96
N TYR A 247 -1.52 -19.19 -27.33
CA TYR A 247 -0.18 -19.27 -27.88
C TYR A 247 -0.13 -18.63 -29.28
N SER A 248 -0.51 -17.36 -29.42
CA SER A 248 -0.35 -16.66 -30.69
C SER A 248 0.80 -15.67 -30.56
N THR A 249 1.82 -15.87 -31.38
CA THR A 249 2.91 -14.92 -31.59
C THR A 249 2.40 -13.50 -31.87
N THR A 250 1.20 -13.37 -32.45
CA THR A 250 0.52 -12.09 -32.73
C THR A 250 0.00 -11.36 -31.48
N THR A 251 -0.52 -12.07 -30.47
CA THR A 251 -0.99 -11.43 -29.22
C THR A 251 0.17 -10.96 -28.35
N LEU A 252 1.31 -11.66 -28.43
CA LEU A 252 2.55 -11.23 -27.79
C LEU A 252 3.14 -9.99 -28.45
N PHE A 253 3.04 -9.90 -29.79
CA PHE A 253 3.41 -8.69 -30.53
C PHE A 253 2.58 -7.48 -30.10
N ALA A 254 1.26 -7.64 -30.01
CA ALA A 254 0.37 -6.56 -29.57
C ALA A 254 0.71 -6.10 -28.14
N LYS A 255 0.88 -7.03 -27.20
CA LYS A 255 1.16 -6.70 -25.80
C LYS A 255 2.55 -6.11 -25.57
N ASN A 256 3.58 -6.64 -26.25
CA ASN A 256 4.92 -6.05 -26.17
C ASN A 256 4.94 -4.67 -26.83
N SER A 257 4.28 -4.48 -27.98
CA SER A 257 4.18 -3.16 -28.61
C SER A 257 3.52 -2.12 -27.68
N GLN A 258 2.58 -2.54 -26.82
CA GLN A 258 1.92 -1.68 -25.85
C GLN A 258 2.86 -1.30 -24.70
N VAL A 259 3.59 -2.26 -24.12
CA VAL A 259 4.61 -2.01 -23.08
C VAL A 259 5.73 -1.09 -23.61
N TYR A 260 6.09 -1.22 -24.90
CA TYR A 260 7.07 -0.36 -25.55
C TYR A 260 6.54 1.06 -25.84
N LYS A 261 5.24 1.21 -26.11
CA LYS A 261 4.60 2.55 -26.25
C LYS A 261 4.53 3.30 -24.92
N GLU A 262 4.17 2.62 -23.84
CA GLU A 262 4.15 3.23 -22.49
C GLU A 262 5.54 3.73 -22.07
N SER A 263 6.60 2.97 -22.37
CA SER A 263 7.96 3.38 -22.02
C SER A 263 8.52 4.52 -22.89
N GLN A 264 7.94 4.78 -24.07
CA GLN A 264 8.25 6.02 -24.82
C GLN A 264 7.51 7.23 -24.27
N GLN A 265 6.26 7.07 -23.82
CA GLN A 265 5.46 8.16 -23.25
C GLN A 265 6.00 8.66 -21.90
N ASP A 266 6.55 7.76 -21.08
CA ASP A 266 7.23 8.13 -19.84
C ASP A 266 8.54 8.90 -20.09
N GLN A 267 9.27 8.60 -21.17
CA GLN A 267 10.48 9.36 -21.53
C GLN A 267 10.16 10.72 -22.16
N GLU A 268 9.10 10.82 -22.97
CA GLU A 268 8.65 12.10 -23.52
C GLU A 268 8.08 13.01 -22.43
N SER A 269 7.48 12.49 -21.36
CA SER A 269 7.03 13.33 -20.23
C SER A 269 8.17 13.84 -19.35
N ILE A 270 9.23 13.04 -19.13
CA ILE A 270 10.41 13.48 -18.35
C ILE A 270 11.18 14.59 -19.06
N PHE A 271 11.29 14.56 -20.39
CA PHE A 271 11.97 15.61 -21.16
C PHE A 271 11.02 16.69 -21.69
N GLY A 272 9.74 16.39 -21.94
CA GLY A 272 8.74 17.35 -22.41
C GLY A 272 8.40 18.41 -21.36
N VAL A 273 8.36 18.05 -20.08
CA VAL A 273 8.17 19.03 -18.99
C VAL A 273 9.35 19.98 -18.85
N ALA A 274 10.55 19.60 -19.31
CA ALA A 274 11.74 20.44 -19.23
C ALA A 274 11.87 21.48 -20.37
N PHE A 275 11.14 21.31 -21.48
CA PHE A 275 11.32 22.15 -22.68
C PHE A 275 10.08 22.94 -23.12
N ASP A 276 8.94 22.81 -22.44
CA ASP A 276 7.71 23.56 -22.76
C ASP A 276 7.65 24.94 -22.06
N TYR A 277 8.82 25.56 -21.79
CA TYR A 277 8.91 26.94 -21.28
C TYR A 277 8.75 28.01 -22.38
N ASP A 278 8.76 27.61 -23.66
CA ASP A 278 8.64 28.54 -24.81
C ASP A 278 7.18 28.87 -25.18
N ALA A 279 6.18 28.31 -24.48
CA ALA A 279 4.76 28.60 -24.72
C ALA A 279 4.14 29.61 -23.73
N MET A 280 4.94 30.20 -22.83
CA MET A 280 4.47 31.15 -21.80
C MET A 280 5.16 32.53 -21.82
N VAL A 281 5.87 32.88 -22.90
CA VAL A 281 6.33 34.26 -23.18
C VAL A 281 5.71 34.73 -24.49
#